data_AF-A0A1Q4G6D8-F1
#
_entry.id   AF-A0A1Q4G6D8-F1
#
_cell.length_a   1.000
_cell.length_b   1.000
_cell.length_c   1.000
_cell.angle_alpha   90.00
_cell.angle_beta   90.00
_cell.angle_gamma   90.00
#
_symmetry.space_group_name_H-M   'P 1'
#
loop_
_entity.id
_entity.type
_entity.pdbx_description
1 polymer ?
#
loop_
_entity_poly.entity_id
_entity_poly.type
_entity_poly.pdbx_seq_one_letter_code
_entity_poly.pdbx_strand_id
1 'polypeptide(L)'
;MKIIYGIALIALTGCTTSSNDGCEKYMEYINGLQTNIILLKKPKVKLEDFILIGVDPSTNRDTVQFLPSRWFVHLKPLCDLGDTIVKRRGTSIIELHKTRMKYDLRRFDLTSTCGDYLMNGMSYDQWNKFQESYDKKHHSQ
;
A
#
# COMPACT_ATOMS: atom_id res chain seq x y z
N MET A 1 -51.31 -14.26 -43.48
CA MET A 1 -51.12 -13.27 -42.39
C MET A 1 -51.20 -13.98 -41.04
N LYS A 2 -50.41 -13.48 -40.06
CA LYS A 2 -50.34 -13.84 -38.62
C LYS A 2 -49.36 -14.98 -38.29
N ILE A 3 -48.07 -14.68 -38.26
CA ILE A 3 -47.25 -14.09 -37.15
C ILE A 3 -46.90 -15.16 -36.12
N ILE A 4 -45.66 -15.64 -36.26
CA ILE A 4 -44.93 -16.50 -35.34
C ILE A 4 -44.63 -15.68 -34.09
N TYR A 5 -45.17 -16.06 -32.93
CA TYR A 5 -44.77 -15.50 -31.66
C TYR A 5 -43.43 -16.11 -31.25
N GLY A 6 -42.35 -15.47 -31.71
CA GLY A 6 -41.01 -15.70 -31.16
C GLY A 6 -40.98 -15.17 -29.73
N ILE A 7 -40.95 -16.08 -28.75
CA ILE A 7 -40.64 -15.72 -27.37
C ILE A 7 -39.15 -15.39 -27.36
N ALA A 8 -38.85 -14.10 -27.54
CA ALA A 8 -37.55 -13.54 -27.25
C ALA A 8 -37.36 -13.61 -25.73
N LEU A 9 -36.67 -14.66 -25.29
CA LEU A 9 -36.15 -14.76 -23.93
C LEU A 9 -35.06 -13.69 -23.82
N ILE A 10 -35.46 -12.47 -23.46
CA ILE A 10 -34.52 -11.42 -23.08
C ILE A 10 -33.85 -11.94 -21.82
N ALA A 11 -32.63 -12.47 -21.99
CA ALA A 11 -31.70 -12.65 -20.92
C ALA A 11 -31.46 -11.26 -20.31
N LEU A 12 -32.23 -10.95 -19.28
CA LEU A 12 -31.85 -9.94 -18.29
C LEU A 12 -30.63 -10.53 -17.57
N THR A 13 -29.48 -10.48 -18.23
CA THR A 13 -28.20 -10.44 -17.55
C THR A 13 -28.24 -9.17 -16.74
N GLY A 14 -28.76 -9.27 -15.52
CA GLY A 14 -28.45 -8.32 -14.47
C GLY A 14 -26.94 -8.35 -14.30
N CYS A 15 -26.24 -7.49 -15.03
CA CYS A 15 -24.89 -7.09 -14.67
C CYS A 15 -25.01 -6.48 -13.28
N THR A 16 -24.63 -7.26 -12.28
CA THR A 16 -24.39 -6.82 -10.90
C THR A 16 -23.09 -6.01 -10.85
N THR A 17 -22.99 -4.94 -11.65
CA THR A 17 -21.91 -3.97 -11.62
C THR A 17 -22.19 -2.96 -10.50
N SER A 18 -21.94 -3.35 -9.25
CA SER A 18 -21.97 -2.37 -8.16
C SER A 18 -20.96 -2.57 -7.04
N SER A 19 -20.01 -3.52 -7.16
CA SER A 19 -18.92 -3.68 -6.18
C SER A 19 -17.51 -3.72 -6.78
N ASN A 20 -17.34 -4.17 -8.04
CA ASN A 20 -16.01 -4.29 -8.65
C ASN A 20 -15.43 -2.96 -9.15
N ASP A 21 -16.29 -2.02 -9.56
CA ASP A 21 -15.87 -0.77 -10.20
C ASP A 21 -15.06 0.15 -9.26
N GLY A 22 -15.37 0.10 -7.97
CA GLY A 22 -14.66 0.87 -6.94
C GLY A 22 -13.28 0.28 -6.61
N CYS A 23 -13.16 -1.04 -6.54
CA CYS A 23 -11.85 -1.66 -6.33
C CYS A 23 -10.94 -1.47 -7.55
N GLU A 24 -11.45 -1.63 -8.76
CA GLU A 24 -10.63 -1.49 -9.97
C GLU A 24 -10.04 -0.09 -10.08
N LYS A 25 -10.86 0.96 -9.92
CA LYS A 25 -10.40 2.36 -9.90
C LYS A 25 -9.39 2.62 -8.78
N TYR A 26 -9.61 2.02 -7.62
CA TYR A 26 -8.68 2.12 -6.50
C TYR A 26 -7.33 1.47 -6.84
N MET A 27 -7.33 0.23 -7.34
CA MET A 27 -6.12 -0.49 -7.69
C MET A 27 -5.38 0.21 -8.83
N GLU A 28 -6.10 0.76 -9.80
CA GLU A 28 -5.54 1.58 -10.87
C GLU A 28 -4.83 2.82 -10.29
N TYR A 29 -5.48 3.55 -9.39
CA TYR A 29 -4.88 4.71 -8.71
C TYR A 29 -3.60 4.31 -7.96
N ILE A 30 -3.64 3.27 -7.12
CA ILE A 30 -2.47 2.79 -6.38
C ILE A 30 -1.34 2.35 -7.31
N ASN A 31 -1.68 1.62 -8.37
CA ASN A 31 -0.70 1.15 -9.35
C ASN A 31 -0.11 2.31 -10.17
N GLY A 32 -0.82 3.44 -10.29
CA GLY A 32 -0.31 4.66 -10.91
C GLY A 32 0.75 5.40 -10.09
N LEU A 33 0.79 5.20 -8.77
CA LEU A 33 1.72 5.88 -7.88
C LEU A 33 3.17 5.39 -8.04
N GLN A 34 4.11 6.31 -7.85
CA GLN A 34 5.54 6.04 -7.85
C GLN A 34 6.24 6.88 -6.76
N THR A 35 7.19 6.29 -6.05
CA THR A 35 8.14 6.99 -5.17
C THR A 35 9.45 6.24 -5.14
N ASN A 36 10.55 6.96 -5.01
CA ASN A 36 11.85 6.41 -4.67
C ASN A 36 12.60 7.49 -3.89
N ILE A 37 12.75 7.29 -2.58
CA ILE A 37 13.28 8.34 -1.70
C ILE A 37 14.04 7.73 -0.52
N ILE A 38 15.22 8.28 -0.24
CA ILE A 38 16.00 8.02 0.97
C ILE A 38 15.59 9.04 2.03
N LEU A 39 15.09 8.58 3.18
CA LEU A 39 14.50 9.44 4.19
C LEU A 39 15.55 10.29 4.93
N LEU A 40 15.42 11.61 4.83
CA LEU A 40 16.18 12.57 5.66
C LEU A 40 15.41 12.96 6.93
N LYS A 41 14.08 12.74 6.94
CA LYS A 41 13.21 12.96 8.11
C LYS A 41 12.21 11.82 8.21
N LYS A 42 11.73 11.54 9.42
CA LYS A 42 10.60 10.63 9.61
C LYS A 42 9.37 11.15 8.85
N PRO A 43 8.61 10.27 8.16
CA PRO A 43 7.42 10.68 7.43
C PRO A 43 6.41 11.42 8.31
N LYS A 44 5.76 12.43 7.74
CA LYS A 44 4.69 13.18 8.40
C LYS A 44 3.34 12.79 7.80
N VAL A 45 2.29 12.90 8.59
CA VAL A 45 0.91 12.76 8.12
C VAL A 45 0.23 14.11 8.34
N LYS A 46 -0.34 14.67 7.30
CA LYS A 46 -1.14 15.90 7.37
C LYS A 46 -2.36 15.71 6.47
N LEU A 47 -3.56 15.73 7.06
CA LEU A 47 -4.79 15.43 6.34
C LEU A 47 -4.68 14.08 5.59
N GLU A 48 -4.87 14.11 4.28
CA GLU A 48 -4.83 12.95 3.39
C GLU A 48 -3.43 12.65 2.84
N ASP A 49 -2.40 13.38 3.27
CA ASP A 49 -1.04 13.25 2.75
C ASP A 49 -0.09 12.55 3.73
N PHE A 50 0.59 11.52 3.22
CA PHE A 50 1.81 10.93 3.74
C PHE A 50 3.01 11.62 3.09
N ILE A 51 3.66 12.49 3.86
CA ILE A 51 4.71 13.37 3.38
C ILE A 51 6.07 12.73 3.64
N LEU A 52 6.79 12.44 2.56
CA LEU A 52 8.14 11.91 2.55
C LEU A 52 9.12 13.05 2.29
N ILE A 53 10.14 13.19 3.12
CA ILE A 53 11.16 14.24 2.99
C ILE A 53 12.52 13.56 2.98
N GLY A 54 13.28 13.75 1.91
CA GLY A 54 14.45 12.94 1.66
C GLY A 54 15.22 13.31 0.41
N VAL A 55 16.07 12.40 -0.04
CA VAL A 55 16.85 12.53 -1.28
C VAL A 55 16.30 11.57 -2.32
N ASP A 56 16.08 12.06 -3.54
CA ASP A 56 15.86 11.20 -4.69
C ASP A 56 17.20 10.58 -5.12
N PRO A 57 17.36 9.25 -5.03
CA PRO A 57 18.64 8.61 -5.34
C PRO A 57 19.05 8.69 -6.81
N SER A 58 18.12 8.97 -7.74
CA SER A 58 18.42 9.09 -9.16
C SER A 58 19.03 10.45 -9.53
N THR A 59 18.67 11.50 -8.79
CA THR A 59 19.12 12.87 -9.06
C THR A 59 20.04 13.42 -7.97
N ASN A 60 20.13 12.74 -6.83
CA ASN A 60 20.84 13.15 -5.63
C ASN A 60 20.41 14.53 -5.11
N ARG A 61 19.12 14.87 -5.29
CA ARG A 61 18.53 16.14 -4.84
C ARG A 61 17.57 15.93 -3.67
N ASP A 62 17.61 16.88 -2.74
CA ASP A 62 16.59 17.00 -1.70
C ASP A 62 15.21 17.18 -2.34
N THR A 63 14.24 16.42 -1.85
CA THR A 63 12.89 16.37 -2.40
C THR A 63 11.83 16.14 -1.32
N VAL A 64 10.61 16.52 -1.65
CA VAL A 64 9.41 16.22 -0.87
C VAL A 64 8.44 15.49 -1.80
N GLN A 65 8.05 14.29 -1.40
CA GLN A 65 7.10 13.46 -2.15
C GLN A 65 5.84 13.23 -1.29
N PHE A 66 4.69 13.17 -1.96
CA PHE A 66 3.38 13.03 -1.33
C PHE A 66 2.75 11.73 -1.81
N LEU A 67 2.28 10.95 -0.85
CA LEU A 67 1.50 9.74 -1.09
C LEU A 67 0.20 9.80 -0.27
N PRO A 68 -0.87 9.08 -0.64
CA PRO A 68 -2.10 9.03 0.15
C PRO A 68 -1.86 8.45 1.55
N SER A 69 -2.22 9.22 2.59
CA SER A 69 -2.00 8.87 4.00
C SER A 69 -2.75 7.64 4.43
N ARG A 70 -3.98 7.47 3.93
CA ARG A 70 -4.91 6.43 4.35
C ARG A 70 -4.25 5.05 4.36
N TRP A 71 -3.31 4.79 3.46
CA TRP A 71 -2.65 3.49 3.29
C TRP A 71 -1.20 3.51 3.80
N PHE A 72 -0.43 4.51 3.36
CA PHE A 72 1.01 4.48 3.61
C PHE A 72 1.40 4.88 5.03
N VAL A 73 0.45 5.40 5.83
CA VAL A 73 0.67 5.71 7.25
C VAL A 73 1.15 4.49 8.05
N HIS A 74 0.79 3.28 7.66
CA HIS A 74 1.18 2.05 8.37
C HIS A 74 2.68 1.75 8.29
N LEU A 75 3.40 2.32 7.33
CA LEU A 75 4.87 2.23 7.29
C LEU A 75 5.55 3.19 8.28
N LYS A 76 4.89 4.27 8.68
CA LYS A 76 5.48 5.34 9.51
C LYS A 76 6.18 4.82 10.77
N PRO A 77 5.62 3.88 11.57
CA PRO A 77 6.27 3.37 12.78
C PRO A 77 7.52 2.53 12.51
N LEU A 78 7.71 2.07 11.26
CA LEU A 78 8.84 1.26 10.83
C LEU A 78 9.98 2.10 10.23
N CYS A 79 9.72 3.36 9.89
CA CYS A 79 10.67 4.24 9.22
C CYS A 79 11.70 4.86 10.19
N ASP A 80 12.97 4.75 9.81
CA ASP A 80 14.09 5.47 10.41
C ASP A 80 14.82 6.31 9.36
N LEU A 81 15.71 7.20 9.83
CA LEU A 81 16.51 8.05 8.94
C LEU A 81 17.46 7.18 8.11
N GLY A 82 17.62 7.53 6.84
CA GLY A 82 18.44 6.81 5.87
C GLY A 82 17.73 5.62 5.22
N ASP A 83 16.58 5.18 5.72
CA ASP A 83 15.81 4.13 5.05
C ASP A 83 15.28 4.60 3.69
N THR A 84 15.05 3.65 2.79
CA THR A 84 14.53 3.94 1.44
C THR A 84 13.10 3.48 1.32
N ILE A 85 12.22 4.35 0.82
CA ILE A 85 10.85 3.98 0.43
C ILE A 85 10.76 3.92 -1.09
N VAL A 86 10.31 2.77 -1.60
CA VAL A 86 10.17 2.49 -3.03
C VAL A 86 8.75 2.05 -3.36
N LYS A 87 8.10 2.76 -4.29
CA LYS A 87 6.83 2.37 -4.90
C LYS A 87 7.03 2.39 -6.41
N ARG A 88 6.87 1.24 -7.06
CA ARG A 88 6.99 1.12 -8.52
C ARG A 88 5.62 1.28 -9.16
N ARG A 89 5.58 1.89 -10.33
CA ARG A 89 4.37 1.94 -11.15
C ARG A 89 3.99 0.53 -11.60
N GLY A 90 2.70 0.23 -11.65
CA GLY A 90 2.16 -1.08 -12.02
C GLY A 90 2.10 -2.10 -10.87
N THR A 91 2.61 -1.78 -9.68
CA THR A 91 2.55 -2.66 -8.51
C THR A 91 1.67 -2.09 -7.41
N SER A 92 0.98 -2.93 -6.65
CA SER A 92 0.20 -2.52 -5.47
C SER A 92 1.02 -2.47 -4.18
N ILE A 93 2.33 -2.74 -4.30
CA ILE A 93 3.27 -2.89 -3.18
C ILE A 93 4.12 -1.64 -3.07
N ILE A 94 4.22 -1.10 -1.86
CA ILE A 94 5.28 -0.18 -1.46
C ILE A 94 6.28 -0.94 -0.58
N GLU A 95 7.56 -0.67 -0.77
CA GLU A 95 8.66 -1.32 -0.09
C GLU A 95 9.36 -0.30 0.81
N LEU A 96 9.59 -0.66 2.06
CA LEU A 96 10.47 0.06 2.98
C LEU A 96 11.75 -0.76 3.16
N HIS A 97 12.87 -0.25 2.67
CA HIS A 97 14.18 -0.87 2.76
C HIS A 97 14.94 -0.23 3.92
N LYS A 98 15.40 -1.06 4.84
CA LYS A 98 16.00 -0.64 6.10
C LYS A 98 17.52 -0.55 6.01
N THR A 99 18.06 0.52 6.56
CA THR A 99 19.51 0.64 6.82
C THR A 99 19.96 -0.24 7.98
N ARG A 100 19.10 -0.40 8.99
CA ARG A 100 19.31 -1.24 10.18
C ARG A 100 18.16 -2.21 10.34
N MET A 101 18.48 -3.45 10.71
CA MET A 101 17.45 -4.48 10.89
C MET A 101 16.41 -4.07 11.93
N LYS A 102 15.16 -4.44 11.68
CA LYS A 102 14.05 -4.31 12.62
C LYS A 102 13.21 -5.59 12.51
N TYR A 103 12.88 -6.22 13.63
CA TYR A 103 12.20 -7.51 13.65
C TYR A 103 12.91 -8.59 12.82
N ASP A 104 14.25 -8.62 12.83
CA ASP A 104 15.11 -9.46 11.98
C ASP A 104 14.94 -9.26 10.47
N LEU A 105 14.26 -8.20 10.04
CA LEU A 105 13.99 -7.88 8.65
C LEU A 105 14.76 -6.62 8.21
N ARG A 106 15.18 -6.63 6.93
CA ARG A 106 15.71 -5.44 6.24
C ARG A 106 14.72 -4.84 5.24
N ARG A 107 13.56 -5.45 5.07
CA ARG A 107 12.55 -5.02 4.11
C ARG A 107 11.17 -5.27 4.67
N PHE A 108 10.30 -4.28 4.49
CA PHE A 108 8.88 -4.37 4.77
C PHE A 108 8.09 -4.03 3.52
N ASP A 109 7.17 -4.89 3.14
CA ASP A 109 6.30 -4.73 1.99
C ASP A 109 4.89 -4.46 2.50
N LEU A 110 4.34 -3.30 2.14
CA LEU A 110 2.94 -2.98 2.38
C LEU A 110 2.18 -3.14 1.06
N THR A 111 1.40 -4.20 0.97
CA THR A 111 0.61 -4.55 -0.22
C THR A 111 -0.80 -4.01 -0.07
N SER A 112 -1.21 -3.13 -0.98
CA SER A 112 -2.59 -2.65 -1.07
C SER A 112 -3.49 -3.70 -1.73
N THR A 113 -4.68 -3.89 -1.18
CA THR A 113 -5.74 -4.77 -1.71
C THR A 113 -7.06 -3.98 -1.85
N CYS A 114 -8.09 -4.57 -2.46
CA CYS A 114 -9.39 -3.91 -2.69
C CYS A 114 -10.03 -3.27 -1.44
N GLY A 115 -9.79 -3.82 -0.25
CA GLY A 115 -10.46 -3.39 0.98
C GLY A 115 -9.54 -3.20 2.19
N ASP A 116 -8.27 -3.58 2.06
CA ASP A 116 -7.31 -3.57 3.17
C ASP A 116 -5.86 -3.52 2.66
N TYR A 117 -4.90 -3.69 3.55
CA TYR A 117 -3.49 -3.84 3.23
C TYR A 117 -2.90 -5.05 3.97
N LEU A 118 -1.80 -5.57 3.42
CA LEU A 118 -1.02 -6.64 4.05
C LEU A 118 0.39 -6.13 4.33
N MET A 119 0.87 -6.32 5.55
CA MET A 119 2.26 -6.07 5.93
C MET A 119 3.04 -7.37 5.83
N ASN A 120 3.99 -7.46 4.88
CA ASN A 120 4.74 -8.68 4.57
C ASN A 120 3.82 -9.91 4.33
N GLY A 121 2.68 -9.68 3.67
CA GLY A 121 1.68 -10.72 3.40
C GLY A 121 0.78 -11.08 4.58
N MET A 122 0.98 -10.49 5.77
CA MET A 122 0.12 -10.65 6.94
C MET A 122 -0.94 -9.56 7.01
N SER A 123 -2.13 -9.88 7.48
CA SER A 123 -3.12 -8.86 7.84
C SER A 123 -2.59 -7.98 8.98
N TYR A 124 -3.19 -6.81 9.20
CA TYR A 124 -2.76 -5.91 10.26
C TYR A 124 -2.81 -6.56 11.66
N ASP A 125 -3.84 -7.36 11.95
CA ASP A 125 -3.96 -8.09 13.22
C ASP A 125 -2.86 -9.14 13.41
N GLN A 126 -2.53 -9.87 12.34
CA GLN A 126 -1.44 -10.84 12.35
C GLN A 126 -0.09 -10.14 12.55
N TRP A 127 0.11 -9.00 11.88
CA TRP A 127 1.29 -8.17 12.03
C TRP A 127 1.46 -7.65 13.47
N ASN A 128 0.41 -7.12 14.08
CA ASN A 128 0.45 -6.64 15.46
C ASN A 128 0.80 -7.77 16.44
N LYS A 129 0.17 -8.94 16.29
CA LYS A 129 0.50 -10.13 17.11
C LYS A 129 1.96 -10.57 16.95
N PHE A 130 2.48 -10.51 15.74
CA PHE A 130 3.90 -10.79 15.48
C PHE A 130 4.80 -9.78 16.22
N GLN A 131 4.52 -8.48 16.10
CA GLN A 131 5.30 -7.45 16.79
C GLN A 131 5.28 -7.63 18.31
N GLU A 132 4.09 -7.83 18.89
CA GLU A 132 3.94 -8.06 20.34
C GLU A 132 4.72 -9.29 20.81
N SER A 133 4.67 -10.39 20.04
CA SER A 133 5.40 -11.63 20.36
C SER A 133 6.91 -11.41 20.28
N TYR A 134 7.38 -10.73 19.24
CA TYR A 134 8.80 -10.41 19.06
C TYR A 134 9.31 -9.52 20.19
N ASP A 135 8.59 -8.45 20.49
CA ASP A 135 8.96 -7.48 21.54
C ASP A 135 8.99 -8.17 22.91
N LYS A 136 8.01 -9.01 23.25
CA LYS A 136 8.02 -9.80 24.49
C LYS A 136 9.26 -10.69 24.60
N LYS A 137 9.63 -11.40 23.53
CA LYS A 137 10.78 -12.31 23.51
C LYS A 137 12.12 -11.59 23.72
N HIS A 138 12.25 -10.37 23.20
CA HIS A 138 13.51 -9.62 23.23
C HIS A 138 13.59 -8.56 24.35
N HIS A 139 12.47 -8.23 25.01
CA HIS A 139 12.45 -7.43 26.24
C HIS A 139 12.49 -8.25 27.53
N SER A 140 12.33 -9.57 27.45
CA SER A 140 12.52 -10.50 28.58
C SER A 140 13.98 -10.94 28.77
N GLN A 141 14.93 -10.28 28.10
CA GLN A 141 16.39 -10.50 28.22
C GLN A 141 17.05 -9.23 28.75
#